data_AF-A0A9D1SJ86-F1
#
_entry.id   AF-A0A9D1SJ86-F1
#
_cell.length_a   1.000
_cell.length_b   1.000
_cell.length_c   1.000
_cell.angle_alpha   90.00
_cell.angle_beta   90.00
_cell.angle_gamma   90.00
#
_symmetry.space_group_name_H-M   'P 1'
#
loop_
_entity.id
_entity.type
_entity.pdbx_description
1 polymer ?
#
loop_
_entity_poly.entity_id
_entity_poly.type
_entity_poly.pdbx_seq_one_letter_code
_entity_poly.pdbx_strand_id
1 'polypeptide(L)'
;MMRKIFKVFCAAIAVAVGSAVISGCSLLPKYRDPKSMDIDGKTYVTGFYKNLWTNGIPYREDETADFESRYHHWWKIEGTPFDLYCAENKEALIWAPAVYCAEEQFDAAKAYYESAVNYDYYIGIYLEDDEHVEVQDGNRQLLERAVSTIMQFEDEKFVGGLFDPYKDYKVEYDVEFLDWLRPTVYRVSKDGLFTTIHLELAIYNDRLYIPGATTEDNLSSFYDIFDDETSDYITSLFKQYNFL
;
A
#
# COMPACT_ATOMS: atom_id res chain seq x y z
N MET A 1 -3.97 -53.29 5.06
CA MET A 1 -3.31 -52.73 6.26
C MET A 1 -2.13 -51.88 5.80
N MET A 2 -2.31 -50.55 5.89
CA MET A 2 -1.38 -49.43 5.69
C MET A 2 -0.21 -49.53 4.68
N ARG A 3 -0.38 -48.87 3.52
CA ARG A 3 0.71 -48.36 2.67
C ARG A 3 1.30 -47.09 3.31
N LYS A 4 2.60 -47.13 3.66
CA LYS A 4 3.40 -45.93 3.94
C LYS A 4 4.14 -45.52 2.65
N ILE A 5 3.60 -44.55 1.93
CA ILE A 5 4.35 -43.73 0.96
C ILE A 5 3.79 -42.31 1.11
N PHE A 6 4.53 -41.43 1.77
CA PHE A 6 4.26 -39.99 1.74
C PHE A 6 5.57 -39.24 1.49
N LYS A 7 5.72 -38.86 0.21
CA LYS A 7 6.18 -37.56 -0.29
C LYS A 7 7.35 -36.90 0.45
N VAL A 8 8.56 -37.16 -0.07
CA VAL A 8 9.61 -36.15 -0.20
C VAL A 8 9.58 -35.74 -1.67
N PHE A 9 9.41 -34.45 -1.96
CA PHE A 9 9.73 -33.67 -3.18
C PHE A 9 8.70 -32.55 -3.34
N CYS A 10 9.08 -31.35 -2.89
CA CYS A 10 8.69 -30.03 -3.41
C CYS A 10 9.45 -28.98 -2.60
N ALA A 11 10.78 -28.95 -2.74
CA ALA A 11 11.64 -27.87 -2.29
C ALA A 11 12.27 -27.25 -3.54
N ALA A 12 11.44 -26.56 -4.31
CA ALA A 12 11.78 -25.64 -5.38
C ALA A 12 10.46 -24.98 -5.80
N ILE A 13 10.46 -23.68 -6.01
CA ILE A 13 9.31 -22.76 -6.20
C ILE A 13 8.79 -22.19 -4.88
N ALA A 14 9.54 -21.26 -4.29
CA ALA A 14 9.01 -20.33 -3.29
C ALA A 14 9.80 -19.01 -3.21
N VAL A 15 10.46 -18.54 -4.28
CA VAL A 15 11.06 -17.19 -4.33
C VAL A 15 11.07 -16.74 -5.80
N ALA A 16 9.99 -16.09 -6.26
CA ALA A 16 9.90 -15.24 -7.47
C ALA A 16 8.45 -14.96 -7.92
N VAL A 17 7.45 -14.98 -7.02
CA VAL A 17 6.05 -14.62 -7.37
C VAL A 17 5.50 -13.47 -6.51
N GLY A 18 6.31 -12.88 -5.64
CA GLY A 18 5.86 -11.85 -4.70
C GLY A 18 5.80 -10.41 -5.26
N SER A 19 6.38 -10.12 -6.42
CA SER A 19 6.70 -8.72 -6.78
C SER A 19 6.15 -8.23 -8.12
N ALA A 20 5.20 -8.95 -8.73
CA ALA A 20 4.63 -8.58 -10.04
C ALA A 20 3.11 -8.74 -10.15
N VAL A 21 2.39 -8.93 -9.04
CA VAL A 21 0.99 -9.40 -9.11
C VAL A 21 -0.07 -8.34 -8.82
N ILE A 22 0.25 -7.15 -8.29
CA ILE A 22 -0.82 -6.17 -7.95
C ILE A 22 -1.05 -5.09 -9.03
N SER A 23 -0.21 -5.00 -10.08
CA SER A 23 -0.47 -4.15 -11.25
C SER A 23 -0.62 -4.92 -12.58
N GLY A 24 -0.42 -6.25 -12.55
CA GLY A 24 -0.53 -7.14 -13.71
C GLY A 24 -1.94 -7.67 -14.00
N CYS A 25 -2.92 -7.48 -13.11
CA CYS A 25 -4.29 -7.97 -13.28
C CYS A 25 -5.17 -7.13 -14.24
N SER A 26 -4.55 -6.25 -15.05
CA SER A 26 -5.24 -5.43 -16.08
C SER A 26 -4.82 -5.78 -17.52
N LEU A 27 -4.08 -6.88 -17.73
CA LEU A 27 -3.44 -7.23 -19.02
C LEU A 27 -4.37 -7.66 -20.17
N LEU A 28 -5.68 -7.54 -20.02
CA LEU A 28 -6.61 -7.64 -21.14
C LEU A 28 -7.38 -6.32 -21.26
N PRO A 29 -7.32 -5.63 -22.42
CA PRO A 29 -7.97 -4.33 -22.64
C PRO A 29 -9.47 -4.26 -22.33
N LYS A 30 -10.15 -5.42 -22.24
CA LYS A 30 -11.57 -5.53 -21.90
C LYS A 30 -11.88 -5.39 -20.40
N TYR A 31 -10.87 -5.54 -19.54
CA TYR A 31 -10.99 -5.60 -18.08
C TYR A 31 -10.35 -4.41 -17.37
N ARG A 32 -9.88 -3.42 -18.13
CA ARG A 32 -9.34 -2.20 -17.55
C ARG A 32 -10.49 -1.30 -17.14
N ASP A 33 -10.38 -0.72 -15.95
CA ASP A 33 -11.36 0.26 -15.48
C ASP A 33 -11.46 1.43 -16.47
N PRO A 34 -12.67 1.83 -16.88
CA PRO A 34 -12.83 2.94 -17.80
C PRO A 34 -12.29 4.23 -17.16
N LYS A 35 -11.68 5.12 -17.94
CA LYS A 35 -11.16 6.39 -17.39
C LYS A 35 -12.27 7.33 -16.91
N SER A 36 -13.46 7.19 -17.49
CA SER A 36 -14.65 7.96 -17.16
C SER A 36 -15.91 7.11 -17.34
N MET A 37 -16.98 7.51 -16.68
CA MET A 37 -18.30 6.88 -16.75
C MET A 37 -19.38 7.96 -16.63
N ASP A 38 -20.44 7.85 -17.44
CA ASP A 38 -21.62 8.69 -17.30
C ASP A 38 -22.66 7.96 -16.45
N ILE A 39 -23.06 8.59 -15.34
CA ILE A 39 -24.04 8.07 -14.38
C ILE A 39 -25.07 9.17 -14.17
N ASP A 40 -26.34 8.87 -14.49
CA ASP A 40 -27.46 9.80 -14.35
C ASP A 40 -27.25 11.19 -14.98
N GLY A 41 -26.57 11.23 -16.13
CA GLY A 41 -26.31 12.46 -16.87
C GLY A 41 -25.16 13.32 -16.33
N LYS A 42 -24.40 12.81 -15.35
CA LYS A 42 -23.14 13.39 -14.90
C LYS A 42 -21.96 12.52 -15.30
N THR A 43 -20.84 13.15 -15.63
CA THR A 43 -19.58 12.44 -15.92
C THR A 43 -18.76 12.29 -14.65
N TYR A 44 -18.28 11.08 -14.41
CA TYR A 44 -17.38 10.73 -13.32
C TYR A 44 -16.04 10.25 -13.88
N VAL A 45 -14.94 10.60 -13.23
CA VAL A 45 -13.57 10.34 -13.67
C VAL A 45 -12.73 9.79 -12.52
N THR A 46 -11.80 8.89 -12.85
CA THR A 46 -10.89 8.27 -11.87
C THR A 46 -9.48 8.87 -11.92
N GLY A 47 -8.62 8.52 -10.95
CA GLY A 47 -7.20 8.88 -10.93
C GLY A 47 -6.82 10.10 -10.08
N PHE A 48 -7.76 10.70 -9.34
CA PHE A 48 -7.47 11.82 -8.43
C PHE A 48 -6.63 11.41 -7.20
N TYR A 49 -6.65 10.12 -6.83
CA TYR A 49 -5.99 9.56 -5.64
C TYR A 49 -4.62 8.93 -5.92
N LYS A 50 -4.12 8.99 -7.17
CA LYS A 50 -2.79 8.53 -7.60
C LYS A 50 -2.46 7.10 -7.15
N ASN A 51 -1.49 6.94 -6.24
CA ASN A 51 -0.93 5.69 -5.73
C ASN A 51 -1.45 5.33 -4.33
N LEU A 52 -2.53 5.99 -3.88
CA LEU A 52 -3.26 5.58 -2.69
C LEU A 52 -4.05 4.30 -2.95
N TRP A 53 -4.17 3.49 -1.91
CA TRP A 53 -4.92 2.25 -1.90
C TRP A 53 -6.29 2.52 -1.29
N THR A 54 -7.32 1.90 -1.85
CA THR A 54 -8.65 1.95 -1.27
C THR A 54 -8.65 1.25 0.08
N ASN A 55 -9.03 1.96 1.13
CA ASN A 55 -9.17 1.48 2.51
C ASN A 55 -10.61 1.66 2.96
N GLY A 56 -11.12 0.75 3.77
CA GLY A 56 -12.41 0.96 4.44
C GLY A 56 -13.60 1.22 3.51
N ILE A 57 -13.50 1.01 2.19
CA ILE A 57 -14.66 0.94 1.30
C ILE A 57 -15.42 -0.29 1.80
N PRO A 58 -16.57 -0.10 2.48
CA PRO A 58 -17.32 -1.23 2.99
C PRO A 58 -17.70 -2.05 1.77
N TYR A 59 -17.14 -3.24 1.68
CA TYR A 59 -17.74 -4.28 0.89
C TYR A 59 -18.03 -5.41 1.85
N ARG A 60 -19.30 -5.58 2.12
CA ARG A 60 -19.78 -6.86 2.60
C ARG A 60 -20.17 -7.65 1.36
N GLU A 61 -19.82 -8.94 1.31
CA GLU A 61 -20.24 -9.84 0.23
C GLU A 61 -21.78 -9.88 0.04
N ASP A 62 -22.57 -9.32 0.96
CA ASP A 62 -24.02 -9.19 0.92
C ASP A 62 -24.55 -7.82 0.44
N GLU A 63 -23.69 -6.83 0.17
CA GLU A 63 -24.12 -5.51 -0.29
C GLU A 63 -24.42 -5.50 -1.79
N THR A 64 -25.67 -5.17 -2.13
CA THR A 64 -26.14 -5.08 -3.52
C THR A 64 -25.59 -3.82 -4.18
N ALA A 65 -25.01 -3.96 -5.37
CA ALA A 65 -24.59 -2.81 -6.18
C ALA A 65 -25.77 -1.88 -6.48
N ASP A 66 -25.51 -0.56 -6.47
CA ASP A 66 -26.51 0.44 -6.88
C ASP A 66 -26.92 0.24 -8.34
N PHE A 67 -25.95 -0.12 -9.19
CA PHE A 67 -26.18 -0.55 -10.56
C PHE A 67 -25.01 -1.37 -11.10
N GLU A 68 -25.21 -1.94 -12.29
CA GLU A 68 -24.18 -2.71 -12.98
C GLU A 68 -23.92 -2.18 -14.39
N SER A 69 -22.64 -2.16 -14.77
CA SER A 69 -22.25 -2.06 -16.17
C SER A 69 -21.93 -3.45 -16.73
N ARG A 70 -21.52 -3.51 -17.99
CA ARG A 70 -21.15 -4.78 -18.65
C ARG A 70 -20.06 -5.55 -17.89
N TYR A 71 -19.10 -4.84 -17.28
CA TYR A 71 -17.92 -5.47 -16.67
C TYR A 71 -17.75 -5.11 -15.19
N HIS A 72 -18.59 -4.24 -14.63
CA HIS A 72 -18.39 -3.72 -13.28
C HIS A 72 -19.68 -3.70 -12.46
N HIS A 73 -19.51 -3.94 -11.16
CA HIS A 73 -20.46 -3.55 -10.13
C HIS A 73 -20.13 -2.14 -9.65
N TRP A 74 -21.14 -1.32 -9.39
CA TRP A 74 -20.98 0.07 -8.97
C TRP A 74 -21.71 0.32 -7.66
N TRP A 75 -21.03 0.95 -6.71
CA TRP A 75 -21.62 1.44 -5.46
C TRP A 75 -21.28 2.90 -5.28
N LYS A 76 -22.27 3.65 -4.82
CA LYS A 76 -22.10 5.02 -4.38
C LYS A 76 -21.40 5.02 -3.02
N ILE A 77 -20.36 5.85 -2.89
CA ILE A 77 -19.62 5.96 -1.64
C ILE A 77 -20.25 7.08 -0.82
N GLU A 78 -20.88 6.69 0.29
CA GLU A 78 -21.49 7.61 1.24
C GLU A 78 -20.49 8.05 2.32
N GLY A 79 -20.81 9.16 3.01
CA GLY A 79 -19.99 9.64 4.14
C GLY A 79 -18.71 10.37 3.75
N THR A 80 -18.53 10.71 2.47
CA THR A 80 -17.38 11.50 1.98
C THR A 80 -17.83 12.91 1.59
N PRO A 81 -16.91 13.90 1.55
CA PRO A 81 -17.26 15.26 1.10
C PRO A 81 -17.44 15.38 -0.42
N PHE A 82 -17.25 14.30 -1.17
CA PHE A 82 -17.30 14.28 -2.64
C PHE A 82 -18.39 13.33 -3.15
N ASP A 83 -18.86 13.58 -4.38
CA ASP A 83 -19.79 12.71 -5.10
C ASP A 83 -18.98 11.60 -5.77
N LEU A 84 -18.92 10.43 -5.10
CA LEU A 84 -18.01 9.34 -5.45
C LEU A 84 -18.76 8.03 -5.71
N TYR A 85 -18.20 7.24 -6.62
CA TYR A 85 -18.57 5.85 -6.86
C TYR A 85 -17.32 4.96 -6.80
N CYS A 86 -17.44 3.74 -6.28
CA CYS A 86 -16.47 2.69 -6.52
C CYS A 86 -16.98 1.74 -7.60
N ALA A 87 -16.05 1.25 -8.43
CA ALA A 87 -16.32 0.24 -9.43
C ALA A 87 -15.41 -0.97 -9.19
N GLU A 88 -16.02 -2.13 -9.01
CA GLU A 88 -15.31 -3.41 -8.96
C GLU A 88 -15.49 -4.12 -10.29
N ASN A 89 -14.39 -4.59 -10.87
CA ASN A 89 -14.45 -5.46 -12.04
C ASN A 89 -14.91 -6.87 -11.65
N LYS A 90 -16.00 -7.33 -12.27
CA LYS A 90 -16.66 -8.63 -12.03
C LYS A 90 -15.75 -9.86 -12.24
N GLU A 91 -14.66 -9.69 -12.99
CA GLU A 91 -13.70 -10.75 -13.32
C GLU A 91 -12.33 -10.53 -12.67
N ALA A 92 -12.19 -9.54 -11.77
CA ALA A 92 -10.93 -9.30 -11.08
C ALA A 92 -10.55 -10.47 -10.16
N LEU A 93 -9.32 -10.96 -10.31
CA LEU A 93 -8.76 -12.00 -9.43
C LEU A 93 -8.30 -11.45 -8.08
N ILE A 94 -8.09 -10.14 -8.00
CA ILE A 94 -7.65 -9.41 -6.82
C ILE A 94 -8.54 -8.19 -6.71
N TRP A 95 -9.07 -7.97 -5.53
CA TRP A 95 -9.91 -6.83 -5.25
C TRP A 95 -9.06 -5.55 -5.23
N ALA A 96 -9.29 -4.68 -6.20
CA ALA A 96 -8.63 -3.39 -6.35
C ALA A 96 -9.58 -2.43 -7.10
N PRO A 97 -10.67 -1.99 -6.45
CA PRO A 97 -11.69 -1.20 -7.11
C PRO A 97 -11.16 0.16 -7.53
N ALA A 98 -11.66 0.66 -8.66
CA ALA A 98 -11.40 2.02 -9.07
C ALA A 98 -12.41 2.97 -8.42
N VAL A 99 -11.93 4.10 -7.89
CA VAL A 99 -12.81 5.15 -7.35
C VAL A 99 -12.98 6.26 -8.39
N TYR A 100 -14.22 6.69 -8.58
CA TYR A 100 -14.63 7.70 -9.53
C TYR A 100 -15.21 8.89 -8.77
N CYS A 101 -14.80 10.10 -9.15
CA CYS A 101 -15.32 11.35 -8.63
C CYS A 101 -16.08 12.08 -9.73
N ALA A 102 -17.15 12.79 -9.38
CA ALA A 102 -17.79 13.72 -10.31
C ALA A 102 -16.73 14.67 -10.91
N GLU A 103 -16.74 14.82 -12.24
CA GLU A 103 -15.71 15.56 -12.97
C GLU A 103 -15.57 17.01 -12.48
N GLU A 104 -16.69 17.66 -12.16
CA GLU A 104 -16.72 19.02 -11.62
C GLU A 104 -16.04 19.17 -10.25
N GLN A 105 -15.83 18.06 -9.53
CA GLN A 105 -15.18 18.02 -8.21
C GLN A 105 -13.75 17.45 -8.26
N PHE A 106 -13.27 17.03 -9.43
CA PHE A 106 -12.03 16.28 -9.57
C PHE A 106 -10.81 17.00 -8.97
N ASP A 107 -10.62 18.28 -9.30
CA ASP A 107 -9.48 19.06 -8.80
C ASP A 107 -9.56 19.28 -7.29
N ALA A 108 -10.77 19.45 -6.74
CA ALA A 108 -10.98 19.59 -5.31
C ALA A 108 -10.70 18.28 -4.56
N ALA A 109 -11.18 17.15 -5.09
CA ALA A 109 -10.89 15.82 -4.56
C ALA A 109 -9.38 15.54 -4.59
N LYS A 110 -8.74 15.80 -5.72
CA LYS A 110 -7.28 15.65 -5.86
C LYS A 110 -6.52 16.50 -4.83
N ALA A 111 -6.84 17.78 -4.71
CA ALA A 111 -6.19 18.67 -3.74
C ALA A 111 -6.41 18.21 -2.29
N TYR A 112 -7.58 17.65 -1.98
CA TYR A 112 -7.88 17.08 -0.67
C TYR A 112 -6.99 15.87 -0.36
N TYR A 113 -6.91 14.89 -1.27
CA TYR A 113 -6.13 13.67 -1.04
C TYR A 113 -4.61 13.86 -1.20
N GLU A 114 -4.15 14.94 -1.84
CA GLU A 114 -2.73 15.33 -1.85
C GLU A 114 -2.28 16.04 -0.57
N SER A 115 -3.21 16.48 0.29
CA SER A 115 -2.89 17.28 1.45
C SER A 115 -2.72 16.43 2.72
N ALA A 116 -1.51 16.46 3.29
CA ALA A 116 -1.15 15.76 4.53
C ALA A 116 -2.07 16.08 5.74
N VAL A 117 -2.73 17.24 5.76
CA VAL A 117 -3.63 17.62 6.87
C VAL A 117 -4.93 16.80 6.90
N ASN A 118 -5.26 16.12 5.80
CA ASN A 118 -6.47 15.31 5.66
C ASN A 118 -6.26 13.83 6.01
N TYR A 119 -5.15 13.54 6.68
CA TYR A 119 -4.77 12.19 7.08
C TYR A 119 -4.50 12.09 8.58
N ASP A 120 -4.74 10.88 9.08
CA ASP A 120 -4.27 10.39 10.37
C ASP A 120 -3.19 9.34 10.12
N TYR A 121 -2.17 9.32 10.99
CA TYR A 121 -0.94 8.56 10.80
C TYR A 121 -0.85 7.43 11.80
N TYR A 122 -0.32 6.30 11.34
CA TYR A 122 -0.26 5.08 12.09
C TYR A 122 1.14 4.47 12.00
N ILE A 123 1.53 3.83 13.09
CA ILE A 123 2.70 2.93 13.12
C ILE A 123 2.26 1.57 13.65
N GLY A 124 2.95 0.50 13.27
CA GLY A 124 2.66 -0.83 13.80
C GLY A 124 3.55 -1.91 13.25
N ILE A 125 3.27 -3.16 13.56
CA ILE A 125 4.02 -4.33 13.06
C ILE A 125 3.17 -5.07 12.01
N TYR A 126 3.75 -5.30 10.84
CA TYR A 126 3.09 -6.00 9.74
C TYR A 126 2.87 -7.49 10.07
N LEU A 127 1.67 -8.01 9.80
CA LEU A 127 1.22 -9.42 9.94
C LEU A 127 0.97 -9.95 11.36
N GLU A 128 1.15 -9.15 12.41
CA GLU A 128 0.60 -9.49 13.73
C GLU A 128 -0.76 -8.82 13.87
N ASP A 129 -1.81 -9.63 14.06
CA ASP A 129 -3.22 -9.22 14.14
C ASP A 129 -3.40 -7.88 14.90
N ASP A 130 -3.74 -6.81 14.17
CA ASP A 130 -4.19 -5.51 14.69
C ASP A 130 -3.20 -4.69 15.55
N GLU A 131 -1.90 -4.98 15.56
CA GLU A 131 -0.93 -4.17 16.31
C GLU A 131 -0.52 -2.89 15.55
N HIS A 132 -1.48 -1.99 15.40
CA HIS A 132 -1.27 -0.64 14.89
C HIS A 132 -1.78 0.40 15.88
N VAL A 133 -1.03 1.49 16.01
CA VAL A 133 -1.39 2.60 16.89
C VAL A 133 -1.43 3.90 16.08
N GLU A 134 -2.54 4.62 16.21
CA GLU A 134 -2.66 5.99 15.70
C GLU A 134 -1.72 6.91 16.48
N VAL A 135 -0.90 7.68 15.78
CA VAL A 135 0.03 8.64 16.38
C VAL A 135 -0.68 9.99 16.58
N GLN A 136 -1.30 10.18 17.75
CA GLN A 136 -2.13 11.37 18.01
C GLN A 136 -1.34 12.68 18.13
N ASP A 137 -0.25 12.69 18.91
CA ASP A 137 0.54 13.90 19.22
C ASP A 137 1.93 13.89 18.57
N GLY A 138 2.05 13.25 17.41
CA GLY A 138 3.33 13.11 16.69
C GLY A 138 3.78 14.35 15.92
N ASN A 139 5.07 14.42 15.62
CA ASN A 139 5.61 15.31 14.61
C ASN A 139 5.11 14.90 13.21
N ARG A 140 3.96 15.46 12.81
CA ARG A 140 3.31 15.20 11.51
C ARG A 140 4.22 15.45 10.32
N GLN A 141 5.15 16.39 10.41
CA GLN A 141 6.07 16.67 9.30
C GLN A 141 7.03 15.51 9.05
N LEU A 142 7.54 14.88 10.12
CA LEU A 142 8.45 13.73 10.00
C LEU A 142 7.71 12.45 9.60
N LEU A 143 6.49 12.25 10.10
CA LEU A 143 5.60 11.16 9.65
C LEU A 143 5.30 11.29 8.15
N GLU A 144 4.92 12.49 7.72
CA GLU A 144 4.65 12.75 6.30
C GLU A 144 5.89 12.55 5.43
N ARG A 145 7.07 12.96 5.93
CA ARG A 145 8.33 12.76 5.22
C ARG A 145 8.61 11.26 5.05
N ALA A 146 8.50 10.46 6.11
CA ALA A 146 8.67 9.00 6.05
C ALA A 146 7.71 8.35 5.05
N VAL A 147 6.41 8.65 5.16
CA VAL A 147 5.38 8.11 4.26
C VAL A 147 5.61 8.53 2.80
N SER A 148 5.96 9.79 2.56
CA SER A 148 6.25 10.30 1.21
C SER A 148 7.46 9.62 0.60
N THR A 149 8.52 9.41 1.38
CA THR A 149 9.72 8.66 0.94
C THR A 149 9.36 7.23 0.55
N ILE A 150 8.54 6.54 1.36
CA ILE A 150 8.06 5.18 1.05
C ILE A 150 7.24 5.16 -0.25
N MET A 151 6.29 6.09 -0.39
CA MET A 151 5.46 6.18 -1.60
C MET A 151 6.27 6.47 -2.86
N GLN A 152 7.28 7.33 -2.76
CA GLN A 152 8.19 7.64 -3.87
C GLN A 152 9.07 6.45 -4.22
N PHE A 153 9.63 5.76 -3.21
CA PHE A 153 10.43 4.56 -3.42
C PHE A 153 9.64 3.49 -4.18
N GLU A 154 8.41 3.22 -3.77
CA GLU A 154 7.55 2.25 -4.45
C GLU A 154 7.23 2.70 -5.89
N ASP A 155 6.80 3.95 -6.11
CA ASP A 155 6.49 4.47 -7.45
C ASP A 155 7.69 4.34 -8.40
N GLU A 156 8.89 4.71 -7.95
CA GLU A 156 10.11 4.64 -8.76
C GLU A 156 10.61 3.20 -8.98
N LYS A 157 10.46 2.30 -7.98
CA LYS A 157 10.79 0.88 -8.14
C LYS A 157 9.86 0.18 -9.11
N PHE A 158 8.57 0.56 -9.15
CA PHE A 158 7.60 0.06 -10.12
C PHE A 158 7.84 0.60 -11.54
N VAL A 159 8.27 1.87 -11.68
CA VAL A 159 8.53 2.50 -12.98
C VAL A 159 9.92 2.16 -13.53
N GLY A 160 10.89 1.84 -12.67
CA GLY A 160 12.34 1.83 -12.95
C GLY A 160 12.86 0.75 -13.90
N GLY A 161 12.11 -0.33 -14.17
CA GLY A 161 12.60 -1.40 -15.05
C GLY A 161 14.02 -1.86 -14.68
N LEU A 162 14.89 -2.05 -15.68
CA LEU A 162 16.27 -2.55 -15.56
C LEU A 162 17.25 -1.73 -14.68
N PHE A 163 16.83 -0.61 -14.09
CA PHE A 163 17.68 0.27 -13.27
C PHE A 163 17.13 0.42 -11.86
N ASP A 164 17.99 0.18 -10.86
CA ASP A 164 17.72 0.48 -9.46
C ASP A 164 18.20 1.92 -9.16
N PRO A 165 17.29 2.92 -9.05
CA PRO A 165 17.65 4.30 -8.77
C PRO A 165 18.23 4.48 -7.36
N TYR A 166 18.04 3.52 -6.46
CA TYR A 166 18.48 3.56 -5.07
C TYR A 166 19.73 2.73 -4.80
N LYS A 167 20.43 2.26 -5.84
CA LYS A 167 21.63 1.41 -5.70
C LYS A 167 22.71 2.02 -4.80
N ASP A 168 22.84 3.35 -4.79
CA ASP A 168 23.88 4.06 -4.02
C ASP A 168 23.50 4.19 -2.53
N TYR A 169 22.23 3.95 -2.19
CA TYR A 169 21.70 3.89 -0.83
C TYR A 169 21.58 2.44 -0.31
N LYS A 170 22.01 1.47 -1.13
CA LYS A 170 21.91 0.05 -0.81
C LYS A 170 23.06 -0.35 0.13
N VAL A 171 22.72 -0.91 1.27
CA VAL A 171 23.63 -1.51 2.24
C VAL A 171 23.30 -3.00 2.40
N GLU A 172 24.27 -3.80 2.82
CA GLU A 172 24.10 -5.24 3.02
C GLU A 172 24.41 -5.60 4.47
N TYR A 173 23.50 -6.35 5.10
CA TYR A 173 23.65 -6.88 6.45
C TYR A 173 23.42 -8.38 6.45
N ASP A 174 24.08 -9.06 7.38
CA ASP A 174 23.83 -10.47 7.65
C ASP A 174 22.47 -10.62 8.34
N VAL A 175 21.63 -11.48 7.77
CA VAL A 175 20.26 -11.76 8.22
C VAL A 175 20.22 -12.24 9.67
N GLU A 176 21.25 -12.94 10.14
CA GLU A 176 21.28 -13.49 11.50
C GLU A 176 21.29 -12.41 12.61
N PHE A 177 21.57 -11.14 12.27
CA PHE A 177 21.62 -10.02 13.21
C PHE A 177 20.36 -9.17 13.27
N LEU A 178 19.36 -9.46 12.44
CA LEU A 178 18.15 -8.67 12.38
C LEU A 178 17.06 -9.33 13.21
N ASP A 179 16.71 -8.70 14.33
CA ASP A 179 15.40 -8.95 14.93
C ASP A 179 14.36 -8.50 13.90
N TRP A 180 13.64 -9.47 13.35
CA TRP A 180 12.65 -9.27 12.29
C TRP A 180 11.36 -8.67 12.85
N LEU A 181 11.48 -7.54 13.53
CA LEU A 181 10.36 -6.61 13.63
C LEU A 181 10.09 -6.10 12.22
N ARG A 182 8.83 -6.14 11.81
CA ARG A 182 8.36 -5.65 10.50
C ARG A 182 7.62 -4.33 10.69
N PRO A 183 8.30 -3.25 11.13
CA PRO A 183 7.66 -1.97 11.36
C PRO A 183 7.00 -1.46 10.10
N THR A 184 5.87 -0.78 10.27
CA THR A 184 5.13 -0.11 9.20
C THR A 184 4.80 1.30 9.64
N VAL A 185 4.86 2.22 8.69
CA VAL A 185 4.40 3.59 8.88
C VAL A 185 3.49 3.90 7.70
N TYR A 186 2.26 4.30 7.97
CA TYR A 186 1.28 4.60 6.94
C TYR A 186 0.32 5.69 7.41
N ARG A 187 -0.52 6.16 6.50
CA ARG A 187 -1.57 7.13 6.81
C ARG A 187 -2.88 6.71 6.17
N VAL A 188 -3.98 7.06 6.84
CA VAL A 188 -5.35 6.83 6.38
C VAL A 188 -6.05 8.18 6.26
N SER A 189 -6.79 8.39 5.17
CA SER A 189 -7.56 9.62 4.99
C SER A 189 -8.62 9.73 6.08
N LYS A 190 -8.98 10.95 6.48
CA LYS A 190 -9.94 11.19 7.58
C LYS A 190 -11.36 10.72 7.29
N ASP A 191 -11.71 10.53 6.02
CA ASP A 191 -12.95 9.88 5.57
C ASP A 191 -12.84 8.35 5.54
N GLY A 192 -11.68 7.79 5.90
CA GLY A 192 -11.39 6.36 5.95
C GLY A 192 -11.12 5.72 4.59
N LEU A 193 -11.33 6.44 3.49
CA LEU A 193 -11.46 5.88 2.14
C LEU A 193 -10.13 5.41 1.52
N PHE A 194 -9.02 6.03 1.90
CA PHE A 194 -7.73 5.76 1.28
C PHE A 194 -6.63 5.58 2.32
N THR A 195 -5.72 4.67 2.04
CA THR A 195 -4.48 4.45 2.79
C THR A 195 -3.28 4.54 1.86
N THR A 196 -2.12 4.82 2.42
CA THR A 196 -0.85 4.54 1.72
C THR A 196 -0.52 3.06 1.80
N ILE A 197 0.41 2.60 0.95
CA ILE A 197 0.94 1.23 1.04
C ILE A 197 1.52 0.96 2.43
N HIS A 198 1.26 -0.23 2.96
CA HIS A 198 1.83 -0.69 4.21
C HIS A 198 3.10 -1.47 3.87
N LEU A 199 4.19 -0.75 3.68
CA LEU A 199 5.48 -1.37 3.35
C LEU A 199 6.14 -1.88 4.64
N GLU A 200 6.58 -3.14 4.63
CA GLU A 200 7.45 -3.68 5.67
C GLU A 200 8.77 -2.92 5.69
N LEU A 201 9.13 -2.34 6.82
CA LEU A 201 10.39 -1.66 7.06
C LEU A 201 11.31 -2.55 7.91
N ALA A 202 12.56 -2.14 8.09
CA ALA A 202 13.49 -2.76 9.03
C ALA A 202 14.10 -1.69 9.94
N ILE A 203 14.35 -2.03 11.20
CA ILE A 203 15.09 -1.18 12.13
C ILE A 203 16.35 -1.91 12.57
N TYR A 204 17.51 -1.29 12.35
CA TYR A 204 18.80 -1.84 12.72
C TYR A 204 19.76 -0.73 13.18
N ASN A 205 20.45 -0.93 14.31
CA ASN A 205 21.29 0.10 14.94
C ASN A 205 20.57 1.46 15.05
N ASP A 206 19.31 1.44 15.50
CA ASP A 206 18.43 2.60 15.61
C ASP A 206 18.09 3.34 14.30
N ARG A 207 18.46 2.76 13.16
CA ARG A 207 18.15 3.31 11.83
C ARG A 207 17.04 2.55 11.13
N LEU A 208 16.20 3.30 10.41
CA LEU A 208 15.10 2.80 9.60
C LEU A 208 15.57 2.50 8.18
N TYR A 209 15.14 1.37 7.63
CA TYR A 209 15.49 0.92 6.29
C TYR A 209 14.27 0.38 5.55
N ILE A 210 14.33 0.41 4.23
CA ILE A 210 13.45 -0.40 3.38
C ILE A 210 14.16 -1.72 3.02
N PRO A 211 13.61 -2.89 3.33
CA PRO A 211 14.16 -4.18 2.92
C PRO A 211 14.24 -4.34 1.39
N GLY A 212 15.38 -4.83 0.94
CA GLY A 212 15.66 -5.22 -0.44
C GLY A 212 15.57 -6.74 -0.65
N ALA A 213 16.32 -7.24 -1.64
CA ALA A 213 16.40 -8.67 -1.90
C ALA A 213 17.35 -9.36 -0.89
N THR A 214 17.02 -10.61 -0.55
CA THR A 214 17.94 -11.52 0.14
C THR A 214 18.77 -12.25 -0.91
N THR A 215 20.08 -12.30 -0.72
CA THR A 215 21.01 -12.98 -1.62
C THR A 215 21.24 -14.43 -1.16
N GLU A 216 21.92 -15.23 -1.99
CA GLU A 216 22.19 -16.65 -1.69
C GLU A 216 23.12 -16.86 -0.48
N ASP A 217 23.83 -15.82 -0.03
CA ASP A 217 24.82 -15.86 1.04
C ASP A 217 24.25 -15.44 2.42
N ASN A 218 22.94 -15.50 2.62
CA ASN A 218 22.24 -14.98 3.82
C ASN A 218 22.48 -13.49 4.10
N LEU A 219 22.91 -12.72 3.09
CA LEU A 219 22.93 -11.26 3.17
C LEU A 219 21.59 -10.73 2.68
N SER A 220 20.96 -9.88 3.49
CA SER A 220 19.84 -9.08 3.04
C SER A 220 20.34 -7.69 2.67
N SER A 221 19.85 -7.20 1.55
CA SER A 221 20.05 -5.80 1.19
C SER A 221 19.00 -4.91 1.80
N PHE A 222 19.38 -3.68 2.10
CA PHE A 222 18.54 -2.66 2.71
C PHE A 222 18.81 -1.32 2.04
N TYR A 223 17.79 -0.48 1.95
CA TYR A 223 17.90 0.88 1.41
C TYR A 223 17.87 1.88 2.56
N ASP A 224 18.98 2.59 2.78
CA ASP A 224 19.12 3.70 3.75
C ASP A 224 18.72 5.01 3.08
N ILE A 225 17.42 5.23 2.92
CA ILE A 225 16.88 6.37 2.17
C ILE A 225 16.17 7.40 3.05
N PHE A 226 16.08 7.14 4.35
CA PHE A 226 15.52 8.07 5.31
C PHE A 226 16.63 8.98 5.83
N ASP A 227 16.35 10.29 5.96
CA ASP A 227 17.27 11.19 6.65
C ASP A 227 17.35 10.87 8.15
N ASP A 228 18.45 11.27 8.80
CA ASP A 228 18.72 10.98 10.22
C ASP A 228 17.57 11.42 11.14
N GLU A 229 17.02 12.62 10.93
CA GLU A 229 15.96 13.18 11.76
C GLU A 229 14.68 12.34 11.67
N THR A 230 14.30 11.94 10.46
CA THR A 230 13.15 11.06 10.23
C THR A 230 13.37 9.69 10.84
N SER A 231 14.54 9.08 10.60
CA SER A 231 14.87 7.76 11.11
C SER A 231 14.85 7.72 12.63
N ASP A 232 15.52 8.67 13.29
CA ASP A 232 15.56 8.78 14.75
C ASP A 232 14.15 8.93 15.34
N TYR A 233 13.34 9.80 14.73
CA TYR A 233 11.98 10.04 15.18
C TYR A 233 11.10 8.79 15.05
N ILE A 234 11.09 8.13 13.90
CA ILE A 234 10.27 6.92 13.70
C ILE A 234 10.73 5.81 14.65
N THR A 235 12.02 5.54 14.75
CA THR A 235 12.56 4.56 15.71
C THR A 235 12.17 4.89 17.15
N SER A 236 12.19 6.18 17.52
CA SER A 236 11.77 6.61 18.87
C SER A 236 10.29 6.35 19.15
N LEU A 237 9.42 6.49 18.13
CA LEU A 237 8.01 6.15 18.26
C LEU A 237 7.83 4.65 18.49
N PHE A 238 8.51 3.80 17.72
CA PHE A 238 8.43 2.36 17.91
C PHE A 238 8.87 1.93 19.33
N LYS A 239 9.92 2.56 19.89
CA LYS A 239 10.30 2.38 21.30
C LYS A 239 9.23 2.90 22.27
N GLN A 240 8.67 4.08 22.01
CA GLN A 240 7.64 4.70 22.85
C GLN A 240 6.39 3.81 22.97
N TYR A 241 5.97 3.19 21.87
CA TYR A 241 4.79 2.30 21.83
C TYR A 241 5.11 0.84 22.20
N ASN A 242 6.33 0.54 22.65
CA ASN A 242 6.81 -0.79 23.04
C ASN A 242 6.76 -1.85 21.93
N PHE A 243 7.00 -1.43 20.69
CA PHE A 243 7.23 -2.35 19.58
C PHE A 243 8.69 -2.82 19.52
N LEU A 244 9.64 -2.08 20.11
CA LEU A 244 11.08 -2.40 20.16
C LEU A 244 11.59 -2.55 21.59
#